data_AF-A0A1M5G8B0-F1
#
_entry.id   AF-A0A1M5G8B0-F1
#
_cell.length_a   1.000
_cell.length_b   1.000
_cell.length_c   1.000
_cell.angle_alpha   90.00
_cell.angle_beta   90.00
_cell.angle_gamma   90.00
#
_symmetry.space_group_name_H-M   'P 1'
#
loop_
_entity.id
_entity.type
_entity.pdbx_description
1 polymer ?
#
loop_
_entity_poly.entity_id
_entity_poly.type
_entity_poly.pdbx_seq_one_letter_code
_entity_poly.pdbx_strand_id
1 'polypeptide(L)'
;MEAVERKIFSWVYGPDAFTRRDESEDSVFYETDRFVSHLDRTALDTVEKIIGSLAVEEAPVILDLMAGWDSHLPHGIQPARVVGLGLNENELRANEALTEYVLHDLNADPRLPFGDATFDVVLNTVSVDYLTRPFEVFREVGRILKPGGLFLVIFSNRMFPQKAVKVWREAGEEERVIIVEDYFRSAELFESPQVAISKGLPRPKDDKYAHLGLPSDPVYAVWAEKKGGALERRPRPRPRLDAGTPLSRDELLRRKEQVGRTLQCPYCGQGLKKWKVPQTPFTEWDNEFMYICFNDACPYLVRGWEVMETQGNRGFSYRLMYNPDRDALMPVPVPSLKALRESIVDDE
;
A
#
# COMPACT_ATOMS: atom_id res chain seq x y z
N MET A 1 9.44 -29.33 8.86
CA MET A 1 10.26 -28.54 7.93
C MET A 1 10.04 -28.97 6.48
N GLU A 2 10.17 -30.27 6.16
CA GLU A 2 10.21 -30.79 4.78
C GLU A 2 8.93 -30.70 3.91
N ALA A 3 7.74 -30.45 4.48
CA ALA A 3 6.47 -30.36 3.73
C ALA A 3 6.08 -28.91 3.39
N VAL A 4 6.53 -27.95 4.22
CA VAL A 4 6.28 -26.51 4.04
C VAL A 4 7.27 -25.94 3.05
N GLU A 5 8.56 -26.29 3.15
CA GLU A 5 9.57 -25.94 2.15
C GLU A 5 9.19 -26.47 0.75
N ARG A 6 8.59 -27.68 0.65
CA ARG A 6 8.10 -28.22 -0.62
C ARG A 6 6.94 -27.43 -1.25
N LYS A 7 6.06 -26.84 -0.44
CA LYS A 7 4.98 -25.96 -0.92
C LYS A 7 5.52 -24.59 -1.35
N ILE A 8 6.56 -24.10 -0.67
CA ILE A 8 7.16 -22.78 -0.87
C ILE A 8 8.03 -22.72 -2.14
N PHE A 9 8.73 -23.80 -2.50
CA PHE A 9 9.85 -23.72 -3.45
C PHE A 9 9.66 -24.28 -4.87
N SER A 10 8.58 -24.99 -5.23
CA SER A 10 8.59 -25.70 -6.53
C SER A 10 7.70 -25.16 -7.65
N TRP A 11 6.73 -24.28 -7.38
CA TRP A 11 5.85 -23.75 -8.45
C TRP A 11 5.55 -22.24 -8.37
N VAL A 12 5.56 -21.62 -7.19
CA VAL A 12 5.20 -20.19 -7.03
C VAL A 12 6.42 -19.28 -7.11
N TYR A 13 7.49 -19.60 -6.37
CA TYR A 13 8.74 -18.83 -6.39
C TYR A 13 9.84 -19.65 -7.06
N GLY A 14 10.55 -19.05 -8.01
CA GLY A 14 11.76 -19.64 -8.58
C GLY A 14 12.89 -19.74 -7.54
N PRO A 15 13.90 -20.60 -7.78
CA PRO A 15 15.02 -20.80 -6.85
C PRO A 15 15.83 -19.51 -6.61
N ASP A 16 15.73 -18.53 -7.51
CA ASP A 16 16.41 -17.24 -7.41
C ASP A 16 15.47 -16.08 -7.04
N ALA A 17 14.21 -16.35 -6.67
CA ALA A 17 13.19 -15.34 -6.38
C ALA A 17 13.63 -14.33 -5.30
N PHE A 18 14.38 -14.79 -4.30
CA PHE A 18 14.82 -13.97 -3.17
C PHE A 18 16.25 -13.44 -3.31
N THR A 19 16.86 -13.57 -4.49
CA THR A 19 18.19 -13.01 -4.79
C THR A 19 18.13 -11.52 -5.07
N ARG A 20 19.25 -10.84 -4.88
CA ARG A 20 19.42 -9.39 -5.03
C ARG A 20 20.43 -9.08 -6.13
N ARG A 21 20.46 -7.84 -6.61
CA ARG A 21 21.52 -7.41 -7.55
C ARG A 21 22.83 -7.17 -6.81
N ASP A 22 22.71 -6.74 -5.55
CA ASP A 22 23.82 -6.55 -4.62
C ASP A 22 23.63 -7.50 -3.42
N GLU A 23 24.40 -8.59 -3.45
CA GLU A 23 24.43 -9.62 -2.40
C GLU A 23 25.50 -9.34 -1.34
N SER A 24 26.15 -8.16 -1.34
CA SER A 24 27.02 -7.78 -0.24
C SER A 24 26.24 -7.65 1.08
N GLU A 25 26.97 -7.75 2.19
CA GLU A 25 26.43 -7.67 3.55
C GLU A 25 25.57 -6.41 3.74
N ASP A 26 24.42 -6.56 4.39
CA ASP A 26 23.48 -5.45 4.56
C ASP A 26 24.03 -4.40 5.54
N SER A 27 24.83 -4.85 6.53
CA SER A 27 25.55 -3.97 7.44
C SER A 27 26.42 -2.93 6.73
N VAL A 28 27.04 -3.29 5.59
CA VAL A 28 27.84 -2.35 4.77
C VAL A 28 26.94 -1.37 4.02
N PHE A 29 25.86 -1.84 3.42
CA PHE A 29 24.96 -0.97 2.64
C PHE A 29 24.19 0.04 3.51
N TYR A 30 23.79 -0.38 4.70
CA TYR A 30 23.00 0.42 5.65
C TYR A 30 23.86 1.21 6.67
N GLU A 31 25.19 1.10 6.63
CA GLU A 31 26.11 1.90 7.46
C GLU A 31 25.97 3.42 7.23
N THR A 32 25.64 3.82 6.00
CA THR A 32 25.46 5.24 5.67
C THR A 32 24.12 5.76 6.21
N ASP A 33 24.18 6.77 7.08
CA ASP A 33 23.02 7.46 7.65
C ASP A 33 22.13 8.06 6.58
N ARG A 34 20.81 7.84 6.69
CA ARG A 34 19.79 8.35 5.78
C ARG A 34 18.65 9.00 6.55
N PHE A 35 18.91 10.20 7.07
CA PHE A 35 17.90 11.08 7.65
C PHE A 35 17.03 11.76 6.58
N VAL A 36 16.37 10.96 5.75
CA VAL A 36 15.49 11.41 4.67
C VAL A 36 14.20 10.62 4.70
N SER A 37 13.08 11.30 4.42
CA SER A 37 11.81 10.62 4.20
C SER A 37 11.83 9.89 2.85
N HIS A 38 11.51 8.61 2.86
CA HIS A 38 11.47 7.76 1.67
C HIS A 38 10.19 7.95 0.84
N LEU A 39 9.12 8.47 1.47
CA LEU A 39 7.83 8.77 0.87
C LEU A 39 7.55 10.28 0.97
N ASP A 40 6.72 10.82 0.06
CA ASP A 40 6.22 12.19 0.22
C ASP A 40 5.21 12.32 1.38
N ARG A 41 5.00 13.56 1.85
CA ARG A 41 4.15 13.85 3.02
C ARG A 41 2.72 13.32 2.89
N THR A 42 2.10 13.38 1.71
CA THR A 42 0.72 12.87 1.53
C THR A 42 0.66 11.34 1.74
N ALA A 43 1.71 10.63 1.31
CA ALA A 43 1.83 9.20 1.54
C ALA A 43 2.11 8.90 3.02
N LEU A 44 2.98 9.65 3.69
CA LEU A 44 3.25 9.52 5.14
C LEU A 44 1.99 9.77 5.98
N ASP A 45 1.21 10.81 5.69
CA ASP A 45 -0.08 11.08 6.35
C ASP A 45 -1.03 9.88 6.20
N THR A 46 -0.98 9.19 5.05
CA THR A 46 -1.77 7.98 4.79
C THR A 46 -1.27 6.80 5.64
N VAL A 47 0.05 6.61 5.76
CA VAL A 47 0.68 5.60 6.61
C VAL A 47 0.26 5.79 8.07
N GLU A 48 0.40 7.01 8.60
CA GLU A 48 0.02 7.37 9.96
C GLU A 48 -1.47 7.09 10.23
N LYS A 49 -2.36 7.45 9.29
CA LYS A 49 -3.79 7.16 9.39
C LYS A 49 -4.08 5.66 9.44
N ILE A 50 -3.38 4.85 8.64
CA ILE A 50 -3.53 3.39 8.64
C ILE A 50 -3.09 2.82 9.98
N ILE A 51 -1.90 3.19 10.47
CA ILE A 51 -1.38 2.75 11.76
C ILE A 51 -2.34 3.14 12.88
N GLY A 52 -2.77 4.41 12.93
CA GLY A 52 -3.71 4.93 13.93
C GLY A 52 -5.09 4.29 13.89
N SER A 53 -5.54 3.81 12.74
CA SER A 53 -6.80 3.08 12.61
C SER A 53 -6.68 1.64 13.11
N LEU A 54 -5.53 1.00 12.85
CA LEU A 54 -5.36 -0.43 13.08
C LEU A 54 -4.80 -0.77 14.46
N ALA A 55 -3.92 0.05 15.04
CA ALA A 55 -3.41 -0.14 16.40
C ALA A 55 -4.45 0.31 17.43
N VAL A 56 -5.34 -0.61 17.81
CA VAL A 56 -6.52 -0.33 18.66
C VAL A 56 -6.32 -0.67 20.13
N GLU A 57 -5.22 -1.33 20.47
CA GLU A 57 -4.89 -1.70 21.83
C GLU A 57 -4.66 -0.47 22.70
N GLU A 58 -5.08 -0.54 23.97
CA GLU A 58 -4.69 0.47 24.95
C GLU A 58 -3.23 0.28 25.33
N ALA A 59 -2.45 1.35 25.26
CA ALA A 59 -1.03 1.36 25.58
C ALA A 59 -0.23 0.18 24.98
N PRO A 60 -0.23 0.02 23.63
CA PRO A 60 0.37 -1.14 22.98
C PRO A 60 1.87 -1.23 23.21
N VAL A 61 2.38 -2.47 23.25
CA VAL A 61 3.79 -2.78 23.05
C VAL A 61 4.03 -2.99 21.56
N ILE A 62 4.79 -2.08 20.94
CA ILE A 62 5.01 -2.02 19.49
C ILE A 62 6.44 -2.45 19.16
N LEU A 63 6.60 -3.27 18.11
CA LEU A 63 7.87 -3.47 17.40
C LEU A 63 7.80 -2.75 16.04
N ASP A 64 8.73 -1.85 15.79
CA ASP A 64 9.03 -1.37 14.44
C ASP A 64 10.13 -2.26 13.83
N LEU A 65 9.73 -3.11 12.89
CA LEU A 65 10.56 -4.14 12.28
C LEU A 65 11.24 -3.60 11.02
N MET A 66 12.57 -3.62 11.02
CA MET A 66 13.42 -2.94 10.03
C MET A 66 13.28 -1.41 10.13
N ALA A 67 13.30 -0.92 11.37
CA ALA A 67 13.15 0.49 11.72
C ALA A 67 14.32 1.34 11.21
N GLY A 68 14.00 2.58 10.85
CA GLY A 68 14.94 3.66 10.60
C GLY A 68 14.79 4.77 11.64
N TRP A 69 15.04 6.01 11.20
CA TRP A 69 15.01 7.19 12.07
C TRP A 69 13.60 7.72 12.39
N ASP A 70 12.56 7.19 11.76
CA ASP A 70 11.16 7.56 12.03
C ASP A 70 10.27 6.31 11.88
N SER A 71 9.48 6.01 12.91
CA SER A 71 8.53 4.87 12.93
C SER A 71 7.15 5.21 12.36
N HIS A 72 6.91 6.48 12.01
CA HIS A 72 5.65 6.99 11.47
C HIS A 72 4.44 6.71 12.37
N LEU A 73 4.67 6.72 13.69
CA LEU A 73 3.59 6.56 14.66
C LEU A 73 2.79 7.87 14.75
N PRO A 74 1.46 7.85 14.55
CA PRO A 74 0.66 9.04 14.73
C PRO A 74 0.66 9.47 16.21
N HIS A 75 0.64 10.79 16.45
CA HIS A 75 0.65 11.39 17.79
C HIS A 75 -0.47 10.89 18.73
N GLY A 76 -1.57 10.37 18.19
CA GLY A 76 -2.71 9.87 18.97
C GLY A 76 -2.46 8.52 19.66
N ILE A 77 -1.46 7.74 19.24
CA ILE A 77 -1.12 6.47 19.90
C ILE A 77 -0.23 6.76 21.09
N GLN A 78 -0.55 6.14 22.24
CA GLN A 78 0.21 6.27 23.48
C GLN A 78 0.79 4.91 23.85
N PRO A 79 1.86 4.42 23.17
CA PRO A 79 2.38 3.08 23.40
C PRO A 79 3.01 2.96 24.80
N ALA A 80 2.86 1.80 25.43
CA ALA A 80 3.59 1.51 26.68
C ALA A 80 5.09 1.33 26.41
N ARG A 81 5.43 0.83 25.22
CA ARG A 81 6.80 0.55 24.79
C ARG A 81 6.87 0.50 23.27
N VAL A 82 7.93 1.06 22.70
CA VAL A 82 8.23 0.97 21.26
C VAL A 82 9.66 0.48 21.11
N VAL A 83 9.82 -0.67 20.48
CA VAL A 83 11.11 -1.28 20.19
C VAL A 83 11.39 -1.11 18.71
N GLY A 84 12.53 -0.52 18.34
CA GLY A 84 12.97 -0.50 16.95
C GLY A 84 14.00 -1.60 16.70
N LEU A 85 13.81 -2.42 15.68
CA LEU A 85 14.82 -3.38 15.24
C LEU A 85 15.32 -2.96 13.85
N GLY A 86 16.60 -2.65 13.72
CA GLY A 86 17.17 -2.14 12.48
C GLY A 86 18.67 -2.39 12.35
N LEU A 87 19.29 -1.74 11.36
CA LEU A 87 20.71 -1.94 11.02
C LEU A 87 21.59 -0.72 11.29
N ASN A 88 21.03 0.49 11.20
CA ASN A 88 21.78 1.72 11.41
C ASN A 88 21.54 2.26 12.83
N GLU A 89 22.59 2.23 13.66
CA GLU A 89 22.48 2.67 15.05
C GLU A 89 22.19 4.17 15.19
N ASN A 90 22.74 5.02 14.32
CA ASN A 90 22.52 6.46 14.37
C ASN A 90 21.07 6.81 14.05
N GLU A 91 20.49 6.15 13.04
CA GLU A 91 19.07 6.30 12.70
C GLU A 91 18.19 5.86 13.87
N LEU A 92 18.42 4.67 14.44
CA LEU A 92 17.65 4.17 15.57
C LEU A 92 17.75 5.08 16.80
N ARG A 93 18.94 5.63 17.11
CA ARG A 93 19.12 6.57 18.21
C ARG A 93 18.39 7.90 17.99
N ALA A 94 18.23 8.33 16.75
CA ALA A 94 17.54 9.57 16.40
C ALA A 94 16.01 9.41 16.33
N ASN A 95 15.50 8.18 16.37
CA ASN A 95 14.08 7.93 16.27
C ASN A 95 13.36 8.24 17.60
N GLU A 96 12.67 9.38 17.61
CA GLU A 96 11.99 9.92 18.80
C GLU A 96 10.85 9.05 19.31
N ALA A 97 10.33 8.11 18.49
CA ALA A 97 9.28 7.20 18.90
C ALA A 97 9.79 6.01 19.72
N LEU A 98 11.08 5.66 19.61
CA LEU A 98 11.63 4.46 20.22
C LEU A 98 11.92 4.64 21.70
N THR A 99 11.49 3.66 22.50
CA THR A 99 11.90 3.53 23.91
C THR A 99 13.18 2.72 24.07
N GLU A 100 13.46 1.84 23.11
CA GLU A 100 14.66 1.02 23.03
C GLU A 100 14.87 0.55 21.58
N TYR A 101 16.08 0.13 21.24
CA TYR A 101 16.38 -0.41 19.91
C TYR A 101 17.31 -1.62 19.97
N VAL A 102 17.26 -2.43 18.92
CA VAL A 102 18.09 -3.63 18.73
C VAL A 102 18.71 -3.59 17.34
N LEU A 103 20.05 -3.72 17.28
CA LEU A 103 20.76 -3.94 16.03
C LEU A 103 20.69 -5.42 15.66
N HIS A 104 20.04 -5.73 14.54
CA HIS A 104 19.85 -7.11 14.12
C HIS A 104 19.58 -7.21 12.62
N ASP A 105 20.38 -8.01 11.92
CA ASP A 105 20.24 -8.28 10.50
C ASP A 105 19.36 -9.52 10.28
N LEU A 106 18.11 -9.28 9.86
CA LEU A 106 17.12 -10.33 9.57
C LEU A 106 17.49 -11.22 8.38
N ASN A 107 18.30 -10.71 7.44
CA ASN A 107 18.73 -11.46 6.28
C ASN A 107 19.89 -12.40 6.63
N ALA A 108 20.71 -12.03 7.61
CA ALA A 108 21.74 -12.90 8.19
C ALA A 108 21.14 -13.94 9.16
N ASP A 109 20.29 -13.49 10.10
CA ASP A 109 19.59 -14.34 11.06
C ASP A 109 18.11 -13.92 11.15
N PRO A 110 17.15 -14.70 10.62
CA PRO A 110 15.74 -14.34 10.66
C PRO A 110 15.11 -14.52 12.05
N ARG A 111 15.82 -15.08 13.03
CA ARG A 111 15.31 -15.35 14.38
C ARG A 111 15.26 -14.07 15.21
N LEU A 112 14.05 -13.60 15.50
CA LEU A 112 13.85 -12.38 16.27
C LEU A 112 14.29 -12.57 17.73
N PRO A 113 15.11 -11.65 18.30
CA PRO A 113 15.71 -11.79 19.63
C PRO A 113 14.73 -11.43 20.77
N PHE A 114 13.46 -11.84 20.64
CA PHE A 114 12.40 -11.55 21.61
C PHE A 114 11.69 -12.82 22.08
N GLY A 115 11.10 -12.76 23.27
CA GLY A 115 10.27 -13.83 23.80
C GLY A 115 8.96 -14.02 23.03
N ASP A 116 8.35 -15.19 23.18
CA ASP A 116 7.03 -15.49 22.62
C ASP A 116 5.97 -14.54 23.19
N ALA A 117 4.97 -14.17 22.38
CA ALA A 117 3.83 -13.35 22.82
C ALA A 117 4.21 -12.05 23.57
N THR A 118 5.23 -11.36 23.09
CA THR A 118 5.74 -10.10 23.65
C THR A 118 4.98 -8.87 23.16
N PHE A 119 4.68 -8.79 21.85
CA PHE A 119 4.20 -7.57 21.21
C PHE A 119 2.69 -7.60 20.94
N ASP A 120 2.05 -6.44 21.07
CA ASP A 120 0.67 -6.22 20.66
C ASP A 120 0.59 -5.89 19.16
N VAL A 121 1.59 -5.14 18.66
CA VAL A 121 1.66 -4.67 17.28
C VAL A 121 3.09 -4.84 16.77
N VAL A 122 3.22 -5.38 15.56
CA VAL A 122 4.45 -5.36 14.77
C VAL A 122 4.17 -4.57 13.49
N LEU A 123 4.98 -3.55 13.24
CA LEU A 123 4.96 -2.73 12.04
C LEU A 123 6.14 -3.09 11.16
N ASN A 124 5.95 -3.16 9.85
CA ASN A 124 7.03 -3.19 8.88
C ASN A 124 6.70 -2.19 7.78
N THR A 125 7.37 -1.04 7.79
CA THR A 125 7.01 0.11 6.95
C THR A 125 8.12 0.39 5.94
N VAL A 126 7.81 0.21 4.65
CA VAL A 126 8.69 0.43 3.49
C VAL A 126 9.97 -0.42 3.47
N SER A 127 9.92 -1.63 4.02
CA SER A 127 11.09 -2.50 4.19
C SER A 127 10.94 -3.96 3.76
N VAL A 128 9.71 -4.47 3.57
CA VAL A 128 9.46 -5.91 3.27
C VAL A 128 10.15 -6.39 1.99
N ASP A 129 10.39 -5.48 1.05
CA ASP A 129 10.98 -5.75 -0.26
C ASP A 129 12.46 -6.15 -0.22
N TYR A 130 13.12 -5.98 0.94
CA TYR A 130 14.52 -6.33 1.14
C TYR A 130 14.72 -7.69 1.83
N LEU A 131 13.66 -8.38 2.24
CA LEU A 131 13.75 -9.65 2.96
C LEU A 131 14.12 -10.80 2.01
N THR A 132 15.28 -11.43 2.25
CA THR A 132 15.73 -12.63 1.52
C THR A 132 15.14 -13.92 2.11
N ARG A 133 14.67 -13.87 3.36
CA ARG A 133 14.07 -15.01 4.10
C ARG A 133 12.68 -14.67 4.67
N PRO A 134 11.72 -14.15 3.88
CA PRO A 134 10.48 -13.58 4.40
C PRO A 134 9.60 -14.58 5.15
N PHE A 135 9.55 -15.84 4.71
CA PHE A 135 8.73 -16.87 5.37
C PHE A 135 9.17 -17.18 6.81
N GLU A 136 10.48 -17.14 7.05
CA GLU A 136 11.06 -17.37 8.38
C GLU A 136 10.80 -16.17 9.28
N VAL A 137 11.00 -14.95 8.74
CA VAL A 137 10.71 -13.70 9.46
C VAL A 137 9.23 -13.61 9.82
N PHE A 138 8.30 -13.92 8.90
CA PHE A 138 6.86 -13.89 9.18
C PHE A 138 6.45 -14.93 10.24
N ARG A 139 7.09 -16.11 10.26
CA ARG A 139 6.91 -17.09 11.33
C ARG A 139 7.38 -16.56 12.68
N GLU A 140 8.54 -15.92 12.71
CA GLU A 140 9.09 -15.33 13.93
C GLU A 140 8.24 -14.15 14.43
N VAL A 141 7.73 -13.30 13.54
CA VAL A 141 6.74 -12.27 13.88
C VAL A 141 5.49 -12.91 14.51
N GLY A 142 4.99 -13.98 13.91
CA GLY A 142 3.89 -14.77 14.47
C GLY A 142 4.21 -15.34 15.85
N ARG A 143 5.45 -15.77 16.12
CA ARG A 143 5.88 -16.26 17.44
C ARG A 143 5.84 -15.15 18.50
N ILE A 144 6.44 -13.99 18.21
CA ILE A 144 6.60 -12.90 19.17
C ILE A 144 5.32 -12.06 19.38
N LEU A 145 4.33 -12.15 18.50
CA LEU A 145 3.04 -11.48 18.68
C LEU A 145 2.19 -12.16 19.75
N LYS A 146 1.45 -11.39 20.54
CA LYS A 146 0.38 -11.90 21.40
C LYS A 146 -0.77 -12.44 20.54
N PRO A 147 -1.54 -13.44 21.01
CA PRO A 147 -2.76 -13.86 20.30
C PRO A 147 -3.71 -12.68 20.08
N GLY A 148 -4.18 -12.47 18.85
CA GLY A 148 -4.95 -11.28 18.43
C GLY A 148 -4.11 -10.03 18.12
N GLY A 149 -2.79 -10.09 18.31
CA GLY A 149 -1.86 -9.00 17.99
C GLY A 149 -1.77 -8.73 16.49
N LEU A 150 -1.47 -7.49 16.13
CA LEU A 150 -1.40 -7.00 14.75
C LEU A 150 -0.02 -7.25 14.14
N PHE A 151 0.04 -7.82 12.95
CA PHE A 151 1.18 -7.59 12.05
C PHE A 151 0.71 -6.78 10.85
N LEU A 152 1.30 -5.60 10.69
CA LEU A 152 0.98 -4.64 9.62
C LEU A 152 2.22 -4.41 8.76
N VAL A 153 2.12 -4.76 7.48
CA VAL A 153 3.14 -4.54 6.47
C VAL A 153 2.67 -3.43 5.54
N ILE A 154 3.43 -2.35 5.47
CA ILE A 154 3.16 -1.20 4.60
C ILE A 154 4.31 -1.08 3.61
N PHE A 155 4.01 -0.89 2.33
CA PHE A 155 5.02 -0.66 1.30
C PHE A 155 4.55 0.34 0.25
N SER A 156 5.48 0.77 -0.58
CA SER A 156 5.26 1.67 -1.72
C SER A 156 6.02 1.17 -2.96
N ASN A 157 6.09 2.00 -3.99
CA ASN A 157 6.91 1.76 -5.18
C ASN A 157 8.35 2.26 -5.04
N ARG A 158 8.65 2.96 -3.94
CA ARG A 158 10.00 3.43 -3.62
C ARG A 158 10.78 2.30 -2.99
N MET A 159 11.91 1.96 -3.58
CA MET A 159 12.86 0.99 -3.02
C MET A 159 14.26 1.20 -3.59
N PHE A 160 15.26 0.57 -2.98
CA PHE A 160 16.63 0.46 -3.49
C PHE A 160 16.75 -0.74 -4.44
N PRO A 161 16.79 -0.56 -5.78
CA PRO A 161 16.74 -1.68 -6.72
C PRO A 161 17.90 -2.69 -6.58
N GLN A 162 19.01 -2.26 -6.01
CA GLN A 162 20.17 -3.09 -5.73
C GLN A 162 19.91 -4.10 -4.60
N LYS A 163 19.17 -3.71 -3.55
CA LYS A 163 18.88 -4.55 -2.38
C LYS A 163 17.49 -5.20 -2.42
N ALA A 164 16.54 -4.69 -3.20
CA ALA A 164 15.24 -5.32 -3.33
C ALA A 164 15.36 -6.71 -3.98
N VAL A 165 14.64 -7.71 -3.47
CA VAL A 165 14.70 -9.08 -3.99
C VAL A 165 14.09 -9.21 -5.38
N LYS A 166 14.57 -10.17 -6.18
CA LYS A 166 14.22 -10.36 -7.59
C LYS A 166 12.72 -10.40 -7.81
N VAL A 167 12.01 -11.24 -7.05
CA VAL A 167 10.55 -11.40 -7.16
C VAL A 167 9.82 -10.07 -6.96
N TRP A 168 10.30 -9.22 -6.04
CA TRP A 168 9.70 -7.91 -5.80
C TRP A 168 9.94 -6.93 -6.95
N ARG A 169 11.16 -6.95 -7.51
CA ARG A 169 11.53 -6.08 -8.64
C ARG A 169 10.76 -6.42 -9.91
N GLU A 170 10.52 -7.71 -10.13
CA GLU A 170 9.82 -8.23 -11.32
C GLU A 170 8.29 -8.17 -11.18
N ALA A 171 7.78 -8.16 -9.95
CA ALA A 171 6.36 -8.03 -9.67
C ALA A 171 5.82 -6.61 -9.94
N GLY A 172 4.63 -6.57 -10.54
CA GLY A 172 3.76 -5.41 -10.57
C GLY A 172 3.17 -5.07 -9.19
N GLU A 173 2.51 -3.91 -9.10
CA GLU A 173 1.97 -3.38 -7.84
C GLU A 173 0.98 -4.33 -7.16
N GLU A 174 0.09 -4.96 -7.92
CA GLU A 174 -0.89 -5.92 -7.39
C GLU A 174 -0.23 -7.25 -7.00
N GLU A 175 0.72 -7.71 -7.80
CA GLU A 175 1.47 -8.94 -7.52
C GLU A 175 2.24 -8.82 -6.20
N ARG A 176 2.79 -7.64 -5.88
CA ARG A 176 3.43 -7.37 -4.57
C ARG A 176 2.47 -7.53 -3.40
N VAL A 177 1.21 -7.12 -3.54
CA VAL A 177 0.18 -7.36 -2.52
C VAL A 177 -0.04 -8.87 -2.33
N ILE A 178 -0.18 -9.61 -3.43
CA ILE A 178 -0.39 -11.07 -3.42
C ILE A 178 0.81 -11.79 -2.78
N ILE A 179 2.03 -11.35 -3.08
CA ILE A 179 3.27 -11.87 -2.48
C ILE A 179 3.24 -11.71 -0.95
N VAL A 180 2.88 -10.53 -0.44
CA VAL A 180 2.80 -10.31 1.01
C VAL A 180 1.65 -11.11 1.64
N GLU A 181 0.48 -11.20 0.99
CA GLU A 181 -0.61 -12.07 1.44
C GLU A 181 -0.16 -13.54 1.54
N ASP A 182 0.67 -13.99 0.60
CA ASP A 182 1.22 -15.34 0.59
C ASP A 182 2.24 -15.57 1.72
N TYR A 183 3.07 -14.57 2.06
CA TYR A 183 3.92 -14.63 3.25
C TYR A 183 3.10 -14.84 4.53
N PHE A 184 2.00 -14.09 4.69
CA PHE A 184 1.06 -14.26 5.80
C PHE A 184 0.45 -15.67 5.84
N ARG A 185 -0.06 -16.16 4.71
CA ARG A 185 -0.70 -17.49 4.61
C ARG A 185 0.29 -18.62 4.89
N SER A 186 1.51 -18.50 4.37
CA SER A 186 2.57 -19.51 4.49
C SER A 186 3.11 -19.67 5.92
N ALA A 187 2.98 -18.64 6.75
CA ALA A 187 3.33 -18.72 8.17
C ALA A 187 2.31 -19.54 8.98
N GLU A 188 1.07 -19.69 8.51
CA GLU A 188 -0.04 -20.43 9.15
C GLU A 188 -0.46 -19.95 10.56
N LEU A 189 0.18 -18.91 11.09
CA LEU A 189 -0.04 -18.33 12.43
C LEU A 189 -1.02 -17.15 12.45
N PHE A 190 -1.40 -16.65 11.27
CA PHE A 190 -2.22 -15.45 11.13
C PHE A 190 -3.61 -15.78 10.58
N GLU A 191 -4.59 -14.95 10.95
CA GLU A 191 -5.90 -14.90 10.31
C GLU A 191 -5.78 -14.51 8.83
N SER A 192 -6.89 -14.53 8.09
CA SER A 192 -6.88 -14.16 6.66
C SER A 192 -6.41 -12.70 6.49
N PRO A 193 -5.38 -12.44 5.67
CA PRO A 193 -4.86 -11.10 5.49
C PRO A 193 -5.91 -10.17 4.88
N GLN A 194 -5.88 -8.93 5.33
CA GLN A 194 -6.68 -7.81 4.86
C GLN A 194 -5.78 -6.82 4.12
N VAL A 195 -6.39 -6.04 3.23
CA VAL A 195 -5.68 -5.12 2.34
C VAL A 195 -6.37 -3.75 2.34
N ALA A 196 -5.56 -2.70 2.17
CA ALA A 196 -6.00 -1.35 1.90
C ALA A 196 -5.00 -0.68 0.96
N ILE A 197 -5.53 0.07 -0.02
CA ILE A 197 -4.73 0.65 -1.11
C ILE A 197 -5.07 2.15 -1.24
N SER A 198 -4.05 2.99 -1.23
CA SER A 198 -4.14 4.42 -1.54
C SER A 198 -3.26 4.75 -2.75
N LYS A 199 -3.85 5.27 -3.84
CA LYS A 199 -3.13 5.70 -5.03
C LYS A 199 -3.79 6.90 -5.70
N GLY A 200 -2.99 7.72 -6.36
CA GLY A 200 -3.48 8.86 -7.16
C GLY A 200 -3.74 10.13 -6.34
N LEU A 201 -3.47 10.12 -5.04
CA LEU A 201 -3.54 11.33 -4.23
C LEU A 201 -2.56 12.40 -4.74
N PRO A 202 -2.88 13.69 -4.57
CA PRO A 202 -2.01 14.77 -5.02
C PRO A 202 -0.70 14.79 -4.22
N ARG A 203 0.43 14.87 -4.95
CA ARG A 203 1.75 15.10 -4.37
C ARG A 203 1.82 16.53 -3.81
N PRO A 204 2.43 16.76 -2.63
CA PRO A 204 2.67 18.11 -2.11
C PRO A 204 3.48 18.97 -3.11
N LYS A 205 3.13 20.26 -3.23
CA LYS A 205 3.78 21.16 -4.20
C LYS A 205 5.24 21.47 -3.86
N ASP A 206 5.60 21.33 -2.59
CA ASP A 206 6.93 21.53 -2.02
C ASP A 206 7.79 20.25 -2.04
N ASP A 207 7.26 19.12 -2.49
CA ASP A 207 8.03 17.88 -2.63
C ASP A 207 9.07 17.97 -3.77
N LYS A 208 10.24 17.35 -3.55
CA LYS A 208 11.36 17.36 -4.51
C LYS A 208 11.01 16.82 -5.92
N TYR A 209 10.00 15.97 -6.04
CA TYR A 209 9.52 15.41 -7.30
C TYR A 209 8.24 16.06 -7.82
N ALA A 210 7.71 17.10 -7.18
CA ALA A 210 6.46 17.75 -7.57
C ALA A 210 6.45 18.23 -9.03
N HIS A 211 7.61 18.71 -9.52
CA HIS A 211 7.79 19.19 -10.90
C HIS A 211 7.59 18.12 -11.98
N LEU A 212 7.65 16.83 -11.63
CA LEU A 212 7.44 15.72 -12.56
C LEU A 212 5.96 15.47 -12.86
N GLY A 213 5.03 16.14 -12.17
CA GLY A 213 3.58 15.94 -12.34
C GLY A 213 3.11 14.55 -11.90
N LEU A 214 3.92 13.82 -11.13
CA LEU A 214 3.60 12.51 -10.60
C LEU A 214 2.63 12.64 -9.41
N PRO A 215 1.70 11.68 -9.21
CA PRO A 215 0.92 11.63 -7.99
C PRO A 215 1.82 11.38 -6.76
N SER A 216 1.21 11.51 -5.58
CA SER A 216 1.80 11.05 -4.33
C SER A 216 2.16 9.56 -4.42
N ASP A 217 3.22 9.18 -3.72
CA ASP A 217 3.69 7.81 -3.63
C ASP A 217 2.54 6.91 -3.16
N PRO A 218 2.26 5.80 -3.87
CA PRO A 218 1.16 4.92 -3.50
C PRO A 218 1.47 4.20 -2.19
N VAL A 219 0.45 3.94 -1.40
CA VAL A 219 0.55 3.20 -0.13
C VAL A 219 -0.27 1.92 -0.24
N TYR A 220 0.39 0.80 0.05
CA TYR A 220 -0.23 -0.51 0.17
C TYR A 220 -0.06 -0.97 1.61
N ALA A 221 -1.15 -1.34 2.25
CA ALA A 221 -1.13 -1.95 3.57
C ALA A 221 -1.72 -3.36 3.46
N VAL A 222 -0.96 -4.35 3.94
CA VAL A 222 -1.40 -5.72 4.11
C VAL A 222 -1.20 -6.09 5.57
N TRP A 223 -2.26 -6.56 6.22
CA TRP A 223 -2.18 -6.88 7.64
C TRP A 223 -2.98 -8.12 7.99
N ALA A 224 -2.59 -8.76 9.08
CA ALA A 224 -3.36 -9.83 9.68
C ALA A 224 -3.19 -9.81 11.20
N GLU A 225 -4.15 -10.42 11.89
CA GLU A 225 -4.06 -10.66 13.33
C GLU A 225 -3.46 -12.05 13.58
N LYS A 226 -2.68 -12.21 14.64
CA LYS A 226 -2.26 -13.53 15.10
C LYS A 226 -3.48 -14.33 15.55
N LYS A 227 -3.57 -15.60 15.13
CA LYS A 227 -4.62 -16.53 15.56
C LYS A 227 -4.65 -16.69 17.08
N GLY A 228 -5.82 -17.07 17.61
CA GLY A 228 -6.02 -17.36 19.03
C GLY A 228 -6.31 -16.13 19.89
N GLY A 229 -6.66 -14.99 19.27
CA GLY A 229 -7.19 -13.83 19.98
C GLY A 229 -8.50 -14.13 20.70
N ALA A 230 -8.85 -13.30 21.69
CA ALA A 230 -10.09 -13.45 22.45
C ALA A 230 -11.33 -13.36 21.55
N LEU A 231 -12.31 -14.25 21.73
CA LEU A 231 -13.53 -14.31 20.93
C LEU A 231 -14.39 -13.03 21.01
N GLU A 232 -14.31 -12.31 22.12
CA GLU A 232 -15.10 -11.09 22.36
C GLU A 232 -14.42 -9.81 21.86
N ARG A 233 -13.22 -9.93 21.29
CA ARG A 233 -12.48 -8.82 20.73
C ARG A 233 -13.23 -8.23 19.54
N ARG A 234 -13.40 -6.91 19.52
CA ARG A 234 -13.95 -6.22 18.36
C ARG A 234 -12.99 -6.38 17.16
N PRO A 235 -13.50 -6.69 15.96
CA PRO A 235 -12.66 -6.69 14.76
C PRO A 235 -11.96 -5.34 14.59
N ARG A 236 -10.72 -5.33 14.11
CA ARG A 236 -10.05 -4.07 13.76
C ARG A 236 -10.86 -3.33 12.71
N PRO A 237 -11.00 -2.00 12.83
CA PRO A 237 -11.70 -1.22 11.82
C PRO A 237 -10.91 -1.25 10.51
N ARG A 238 -11.61 -1.09 9.40
CA ARG A 238 -10.95 -0.85 8.12
C ARG A 238 -10.48 0.62 8.08
N PRO A 239 -9.22 0.91 7.72
CA PRO A 239 -8.76 2.29 7.56
C PRO A 239 -9.60 3.01 6.51
N ARG A 240 -10.03 4.24 6.82
CA ARG A 240 -10.68 5.11 5.85
C ARG A 240 -9.63 5.98 5.17
N LEU A 241 -9.37 5.71 3.90
CA LEU A 241 -8.35 6.42 3.13
C LEU A 241 -9.02 7.58 2.40
N ASP A 242 -9.00 8.76 3.04
CA ASP A 242 -9.72 9.92 2.54
C ASP A 242 -9.24 10.36 1.13
N ALA A 243 -10.13 10.27 0.15
CA ALA A 243 -9.97 10.89 -1.17
C ALA A 243 -10.50 12.34 -1.21
N GLY A 244 -10.47 13.03 -0.07
CA GLY A 244 -11.13 14.32 0.15
C GLY A 244 -12.64 14.23 0.44
N THR A 245 -13.20 15.32 0.94
CA THR A 245 -14.61 15.42 1.35
C THR A 245 -15.55 15.21 0.16
N PRO A 246 -16.51 14.28 0.25
CA PRO A 246 -17.53 14.11 -0.78
C PRO A 246 -18.35 15.40 -0.97
N LEU A 247 -18.73 15.69 -2.21
CA LEU A 247 -19.74 16.71 -2.49
C LEU A 247 -21.08 16.30 -1.87
N SER A 248 -21.90 17.29 -1.50
CA SER A 248 -23.29 17.01 -1.12
C SER A 248 -24.04 16.38 -2.29
N ARG A 249 -25.08 15.60 -1.98
CA ARG A 249 -25.89 14.91 -3.00
C ARG A 249 -26.47 15.90 -4.01
N ASP A 250 -27.02 17.02 -3.54
CA ASP A 250 -27.64 18.03 -4.39
C ASP A 250 -26.63 18.73 -5.29
N GLU A 251 -25.45 19.05 -4.76
CA GLU A 251 -24.37 19.65 -5.55
C GLU A 251 -23.89 18.69 -6.64
N LEU A 252 -23.71 17.41 -6.30
CA LEU A 252 -23.29 16.41 -7.27
C LEU A 252 -24.33 16.21 -8.38
N LEU A 253 -25.62 16.19 -8.04
CA LEU A 253 -26.71 16.06 -9.03
C LEU A 253 -26.71 17.26 -9.99
N ARG A 254 -26.64 18.49 -9.47
CA ARG A 254 -26.54 19.70 -10.31
C ARG A 254 -25.36 19.67 -11.25
N ARG A 255 -24.18 19.23 -10.78
CA ARG A 255 -22.99 19.10 -11.64
C ARG A 255 -23.16 18.03 -12.71
N LYS A 256 -23.80 16.90 -12.39
CA LYS A 256 -24.06 15.81 -13.35
C LYS A 256 -24.94 16.27 -14.52
N GLU A 257 -25.98 17.06 -14.23
CA GLU A 257 -26.88 17.63 -15.25
C GLU A 257 -26.17 18.59 -16.22
N GLN A 258 -25.04 19.18 -15.80
CA GLN A 258 -24.28 20.14 -16.60
C GLN A 258 -23.20 19.48 -17.47
N VAL A 259 -22.90 18.19 -17.30
CA VAL A 259 -21.76 17.55 -17.98
C VAL A 259 -21.92 17.58 -19.49
N GLY A 260 -23.12 17.31 -20.03
CA GLY A 260 -23.34 17.32 -21.48
C GLY A 260 -23.09 18.68 -22.15
N ARG A 261 -23.19 19.78 -21.38
CA ARG A 261 -22.91 21.14 -21.86
C ARG A 261 -21.48 21.61 -21.59
N THR A 262 -20.93 21.23 -20.45
CA THR A 262 -19.65 21.76 -19.95
C THR A 262 -18.46 20.87 -20.26
N LEU A 263 -18.71 19.58 -20.51
CA LEU A 263 -17.70 18.51 -20.53
C LEU A 263 -16.77 18.57 -19.33
N GLN A 264 -17.27 18.96 -18.15
CA GLN A 264 -16.53 18.96 -16.91
C GLN A 264 -16.90 17.76 -16.05
N CYS A 265 -15.92 17.16 -15.39
CA CYS A 265 -16.17 16.10 -14.44
C CYS A 265 -16.94 16.64 -13.23
N PRO A 266 -18.12 16.09 -12.89
CA PRO A 266 -18.93 16.54 -11.76
C PRO A 266 -18.26 16.28 -10.41
N TYR A 267 -17.26 15.39 -10.34
CA TYR A 267 -16.58 15.04 -9.09
C TYR A 267 -15.36 15.92 -8.78
N CYS A 268 -14.64 16.37 -9.80
CA CYS A 268 -13.39 17.14 -9.60
C CYS A 268 -13.36 18.47 -10.37
N GLY A 269 -14.34 18.77 -11.21
CA GLY A 269 -14.45 19.98 -12.01
C GLY A 269 -13.51 20.07 -13.21
N GLN A 270 -12.56 19.14 -13.37
CA GLN A 270 -11.63 19.12 -14.50
C GLN A 270 -12.34 18.74 -15.80
N GLY A 271 -11.86 19.28 -16.93
CA GLY A 271 -12.35 18.93 -18.26
C GLY A 271 -12.19 17.44 -18.57
N LEU A 272 -13.22 16.86 -19.17
CA LEU A 272 -13.17 15.50 -19.71
C LEU A 272 -12.44 15.53 -21.05
N LYS A 273 -11.56 14.55 -21.29
CA LYS A 273 -10.88 14.42 -22.58
C LYS A 273 -11.68 13.52 -23.51
N LYS A 274 -11.70 13.87 -24.78
CA LYS A 274 -12.24 13.02 -25.84
C LYS A 274 -11.41 11.73 -25.91
N TRP A 275 -12.09 10.60 -25.96
CA TRP A 275 -11.50 9.28 -25.92
C TRP A 275 -12.10 8.45 -27.04
N LYS A 276 -11.24 7.92 -27.92
CA LYS A 276 -11.66 7.08 -29.03
C LYS A 276 -12.02 5.71 -28.49
N VAL A 277 -13.24 5.26 -28.79
CA VAL A 277 -13.68 3.93 -28.38
C VAL A 277 -12.91 2.90 -29.22
N PRO A 278 -12.14 1.98 -28.60
CA PRO A 278 -11.44 0.93 -29.33
C PRO A 278 -12.45 0.06 -30.08
N GLN A 279 -12.30 0.00 -31.41
CA GLN A 279 -13.11 -0.86 -32.26
C GLN A 279 -12.40 -2.20 -32.42
N THR A 280 -13.02 -3.25 -31.89
CA THR A 280 -12.61 -4.64 -32.09
C THR A 280 -13.79 -5.42 -32.67
N PRO A 281 -13.56 -6.58 -33.32
CA PRO A 281 -14.65 -7.44 -33.78
C PRO A 281 -15.61 -7.92 -32.67
N PHE A 282 -15.28 -7.66 -31.39
CA PHE A 282 -16.00 -8.11 -30.21
C PHE A 282 -16.60 -6.97 -29.37
N THR A 283 -16.47 -5.71 -29.82
CA THR A 283 -17.01 -4.54 -29.11
C THR A 283 -18.22 -3.97 -29.85
N GLU A 284 -19.35 -3.83 -29.15
CA GLU A 284 -20.65 -3.39 -29.71
C GLU A 284 -20.99 -1.93 -29.35
N TRP A 285 -19.99 -1.05 -29.19
CA TRP A 285 -20.27 0.35 -28.88
C TRP A 285 -20.73 1.08 -30.14
N ASP A 286 -21.95 1.64 -30.09
CA ASP A 286 -22.58 2.37 -31.21
C ASP A 286 -21.90 3.71 -31.54
N ASN A 287 -20.97 4.17 -30.69
CA ASN A 287 -20.41 5.51 -30.73
C ASN A 287 -18.89 5.51 -30.95
N GLU A 288 -18.40 6.47 -31.73
CA GLU A 288 -16.97 6.55 -32.08
C GLU A 288 -16.11 7.10 -30.93
N PHE A 289 -16.67 8.01 -30.12
CA PHE A 289 -15.96 8.66 -29.02
C PHE A 289 -16.81 8.74 -27.75
N MET A 290 -16.12 8.66 -26.62
CA MET A 290 -16.64 9.00 -25.29
C MET A 290 -15.81 10.15 -24.70
N TYR A 291 -16.21 10.67 -23.55
CA TYR A 291 -15.42 11.63 -22.79
C TYR A 291 -15.08 11.08 -21.41
N ILE A 292 -13.80 11.06 -21.03
CA ILE A 292 -13.33 10.44 -19.78
C ILE A 292 -12.57 11.44 -18.91
N CYS A 293 -12.76 11.34 -17.59
CA CYS A 293 -11.98 12.10 -16.62
C CYS A 293 -10.59 11.47 -16.40
N PHE A 294 -9.55 12.10 -16.95
CA PHE A 294 -8.15 11.68 -16.78
C PHE A 294 -7.39 12.40 -15.65
N ASN A 295 -8.11 13.08 -14.76
CA ASN A 295 -7.54 13.63 -13.53
C ASN A 295 -7.29 12.49 -12.53
N ASP A 296 -6.02 12.18 -12.26
CA ASP A 296 -5.63 11.10 -11.33
C ASP A 296 -5.93 11.40 -9.87
N ALA A 297 -6.06 12.69 -9.53
CA ALA A 297 -6.50 13.16 -8.22
C ALA A 297 -8.03 13.30 -8.12
N CYS A 298 -8.80 12.77 -9.08
CA CYS A 298 -10.25 12.83 -9.02
C CYS A 298 -10.78 12.01 -7.83
N PRO A 299 -11.57 12.59 -6.91
CA PRO A 299 -12.10 11.85 -5.75
C PRO A 299 -12.94 10.62 -6.13
N TYR A 300 -13.56 10.62 -7.32
CA TYR A 300 -14.31 9.47 -7.82
C TYR A 300 -13.40 8.28 -8.15
N LEU A 301 -12.23 8.55 -8.75
CA LEU A 301 -11.22 7.55 -9.05
C LEU A 301 -10.51 7.09 -7.77
N VAL A 302 -10.08 8.02 -6.92
CA VAL A 302 -9.33 7.66 -5.72
C VAL A 302 -10.19 6.83 -4.74
N ARG A 303 -11.47 7.15 -4.56
CA ARG A 303 -12.38 6.29 -3.76
C ARG A 303 -12.70 4.96 -4.42
N GLY A 304 -12.61 4.89 -5.74
CA GLY A 304 -12.97 3.69 -6.49
C GLY A 304 -12.09 2.48 -6.12
N TRP A 305 -10.84 2.68 -5.70
CA TRP A 305 -9.96 1.60 -5.22
C TRP A 305 -10.57 0.86 -4.03
N GLU A 306 -11.01 1.59 -3.00
CA GLU A 306 -11.65 1.01 -1.81
C GLU A 306 -13.00 0.39 -2.16
N VAL A 307 -13.83 1.09 -2.96
CA VAL A 307 -15.16 0.60 -3.35
C VAL A 307 -15.06 -0.72 -4.12
N MET A 308 -14.21 -0.79 -5.14
CA MET A 308 -14.02 -1.99 -5.94
C MET A 308 -13.48 -3.14 -5.10
N GLU A 309 -12.54 -2.86 -4.20
CA GLU A 309 -12.01 -3.85 -3.26
C GLU A 309 -13.10 -4.44 -2.36
N THR A 310 -14.01 -3.61 -1.81
CA THR A 310 -15.14 -4.09 -0.99
C THR A 310 -16.14 -4.95 -1.77
N GLN A 311 -16.15 -4.82 -3.10
CA GLN A 311 -16.99 -5.61 -4.00
C GLN A 311 -16.28 -6.87 -4.54
N GLY A 312 -15.03 -7.10 -4.13
CA GLY A 312 -14.22 -8.24 -4.59
C GLY A 312 -13.41 -7.98 -5.86
N ASN A 313 -13.47 -6.79 -6.44
CA ASN A 313 -12.72 -6.39 -7.63
C ASN A 313 -11.39 -5.73 -7.25
N ARG A 314 -10.52 -6.49 -6.58
CA ARG A 314 -9.21 -6.00 -6.11
C ARG A 314 -8.34 -5.52 -7.27
N GLY A 315 -7.56 -4.46 -7.05
CA GLY A 315 -6.65 -3.91 -8.07
C GLY A 315 -7.31 -2.95 -9.06
N PHE A 316 -8.64 -2.83 -9.04
CA PHE A 316 -9.36 -1.92 -9.93
C PHE A 316 -9.85 -0.67 -9.22
N SER A 317 -9.97 0.40 -9.98
CA SER A 317 -10.85 1.52 -9.70
C SER A 317 -11.70 1.80 -10.92
N TYR A 318 -12.33 2.96 -11.02
CA TYR A 318 -13.07 3.40 -12.18
C TYR A 318 -12.91 4.91 -12.41
N ARG A 319 -12.89 5.32 -13.68
CA ARG A 319 -13.01 6.72 -14.07
C ARG A 319 -14.45 7.03 -14.40
N LEU A 320 -14.80 8.32 -14.35
CA LEU A 320 -16.05 8.77 -14.95
C LEU A 320 -15.90 8.81 -16.47
N MET A 321 -16.87 8.22 -17.14
CA MET A 321 -17.07 8.27 -18.58
C MET A 321 -18.42 8.91 -18.89
N TYR A 322 -18.46 9.74 -19.93
CA TYR A 322 -19.66 10.37 -20.46
C TYR A 322 -19.87 9.93 -21.91
N ASN A 323 -21.06 9.42 -22.20
CA ASN A 323 -21.53 9.07 -23.52
C ASN A 323 -22.34 10.23 -24.09
N PRO A 324 -21.84 10.93 -25.13
CA PRO A 324 -22.52 12.09 -25.71
C PRO A 324 -23.80 11.74 -26.48
N ASP A 325 -23.89 10.55 -27.08
CA ASP A 325 -25.02 10.16 -27.94
C ASP A 325 -26.26 9.81 -27.13
N ARG A 326 -26.06 9.31 -25.90
CA ARG A 326 -27.12 8.92 -24.97
C ARG A 326 -27.29 9.89 -23.79
N ASP A 327 -26.50 10.96 -23.75
CA ASP A 327 -26.41 11.91 -22.61
C ASP A 327 -26.30 11.18 -21.27
N ALA A 328 -25.37 10.22 -21.18
CA ALA A 328 -25.29 9.27 -20.07
C ALA A 328 -23.92 9.24 -19.40
N LEU A 329 -23.90 9.26 -18.07
CA LEU A 329 -22.69 9.10 -17.26
C LEU A 329 -22.57 7.67 -16.76
N MET A 330 -21.38 7.08 -16.86
CA MET A 330 -21.10 5.73 -16.40
C MET A 330 -19.68 5.58 -15.84
N PRO A 331 -19.45 4.66 -14.91
CA PRO A 331 -18.10 4.27 -14.54
C PRO A 331 -17.44 3.46 -15.67
N VAL A 332 -16.15 3.68 -15.89
CA VAL A 332 -15.30 2.78 -16.69
C VAL A 332 -14.22 2.19 -15.78
N PRO A 333 -14.19 0.86 -15.57
CA PRO A 333 -13.16 0.22 -14.74
C PRO A 333 -11.76 0.47 -15.28
N VAL A 334 -10.80 0.67 -14.38
CA VAL A 334 -9.38 0.86 -14.71
C VAL A 334 -8.49 0.07 -13.75
N PRO A 335 -7.55 -0.76 -14.25
CA PRO A 335 -6.58 -1.48 -13.40
C PRO A 335 -5.41 -0.59 -12.96
N SER A 336 -5.24 0.59 -13.58
CA SER A 336 -4.15 1.51 -13.22
C SER A 336 -4.47 2.95 -13.60
N LEU A 337 -3.70 3.89 -13.06
CA LEU A 337 -3.78 5.31 -13.45
C LEU A 337 -3.42 5.54 -14.93
N LYS A 338 -2.69 4.62 -15.56
CA LYS A 338 -2.28 4.70 -16.97
C LYS A 338 -3.35 4.19 -17.94
N ALA A 339 -4.29 3.36 -17.47
CA ALA A 339 -5.28 2.73 -18.32
C ALA A 339 -6.10 3.76 -19.12
N LEU A 340 -6.46 3.38 -20.35
CA LEU A 340 -7.27 4.14 -21.32
C LEU A 340 -6.56 5.35 -21.94
N ARG A 341 -5.36 5.73 -21.48
CA ARG A 341 -4.68 6.95 -21.95
C ARG A 341 -4.18 6.84 -23.39
N GLU A 342 -3.95 5.63 -23.88
CA GLU A 342 -3.49 5.32 -25.25
C GLU A 342 -4.50 5.72 -26.34
N SER A 343 -5.77 5.89 -25.98
CA SER A 343 -6.85 6.26 -26.91
C SER A 343 -7.39 7.67 -26.66
N ILE A 344 -6.65 8.52 -25.93
CA ILE A 344 -6.97 9.95 -25.83
C ILE A 344 -6.81 10.57 -27.22
N VAL A 345 -7.82 11.34 -27.64
CA VAL A 345 -7.74 12.18 -28.84
C VAL A 345 -7.21 13.53 -28.38
N ASP A 346 -6.04 13.91 -28.85
CA ASP A 346 -5.52 15.26 -28.61
C ASP A 346 -6.38 16.28 -29.37
N ASP A 347 -6.64 17.42 -28.73
CA ASP A 347 -7.29 18.54 -29.39
C ASP A 347 -6.26 19.15 -30.37
N GLU A 348 -6.53 19.10 -31.68
CA GLU A 348 -5.73 19.81 -32.71
C GLU A 348 -5.73 21.33 -32.52
#